data_AF-A0A1G7SH05-F1
#
_entry.id   AF-A0A1G7SH05-F1
#
_cell.length_a   1.000
_cell.length_b   1.000
_cell.length_c   1.000
_cell.angle_alpha   90.00
_cell.angle_beta   90.00
_cell.angle_gamma   90.00
#
_symmetry.space_group_name_H-M   'P 1'
#
loop_
_entity.id
_entity.type
_entity.pdbx_description
1 polymer ?
#
loop_
_entity_poly.entity_id
_entity_poly.type
_entity_poly.pdbx_seq_one_letter_code
_entity_poly.pdbx_strand_id
1 'polypeptide(L)'
;MSVLEDGTAYYDAEMYNDQQGHFKTIVEKAQLDSLKQLIELSNILGLKDNYSIPVTDHPTYTLRVQYNNDQQKTIRDYGPGGPDELKKIYHFMFSLRETQHWR
;
A
#
# COMPACT_ATOMS: atom_id res chain seq x y z
N MET A 1 -5.98 -2.62 -2.76
CA MET A 1 -5.13 -3.71 -3.31
C MET A 1 -4.39 -4.38 -2.17
N SER A 2 -4.06 -5.65 -2.34
CA SER A 2 -3.26 -6.45 -1.41
C SER A 2 -2.16 -7.16 -2.19
N VAL A 3 -0.98 -7.30 -1.60
CA VAL A 3 0.16 -8.04 -2.18
C VAL A 3 0.60 -9.08 -1.15
N LEU A 4 0.66 -10.35 -1.58
CA LEU A 4 1.11 -11.47 -0.76
C LEU A 4 2.63 -11.66 -0.87
N GLU A 5 3.19 -12.45 0.04
CA GLU A 5 4.64 -12.70 0.10
C GLU A 5 5.22 -13.27 -1.21
N ASP A 6 4.43 -14.11 -1.88
CA ASP A 6 4.74 -14.77 -3.16
C ASP A 6 4.57 -13.85 -4.38
N GLY A 7 4.16 -12.60 -4.16
CA GLY A 7 3.90 -11.61 -5.21
C GLY A 7 2.49 -11.64 -5.78
N THR A 8 1.64 -12.60 -5.38
CA THR A 8 0.22 -12.58 -5.77
C THR A 8 -0.42 -11.29 -5.29
N ALA A 9 -1.04 -10.54 -6.20
CA ALA A 9 -1.71 -9.29 -5.88
C ALA A 9 -3.16 -9.29 -6.34
N TYR A 10 -4.00 -8.67 -5.51
CA TYR A 10 -5.43 -8.47 -5.74
C TYR A 10 -5.74 -6.99 -5.72
N TYR A 11 -6.52 -6.53 -6.69
CA TYR A 11 -6.93 -5.13 -6.79
C TYR A 11 -8.42 -5.03 -7.09
N ASP A 12 -9.17 -4.64 -6.07
CA ASP A 12 -10.57 -4.23 -6.19
C ASP A 12 -10.59 -2.74 -6.55
N ALA A 13 -10.86 -2.46 -7.83
CA ALA A 13 -10.96 -1.11 -8.35
C ALA A 13 -12.44 -0.68 -8.35
N GLU A 14 -12.76 0.26 -7.48
CA GLU A 14 -14.10 0.83 -7.35
C GLU A 14 -14.20 2.17 -8.11
N MET A 15 -15.27 2.94 -7.86
CA MET A 15 -15.45 4.28 -8.44
C MET A 15 -14.19 5.16 -8.29
N TYR A 16 -13.96 6.03 -9.27
CA TYR A 16 -12.79 6.93 -9.36
C TYR A 16 -11.44 6.28 -9.70
N ASN A 17 -11.43 5.05 -10.21
CA ASN A 17 -10.27 4.46 -10.89
C ASN A 17 -10.53 4.40 -12.41
N ASP A 18 -9.46 4.36 -13.23
CA ASP A 18 -9.56 4.30 -14.70
C ASP A 18 -10.35 3.09 -15.20
N GLN A 19 -10.35 2.01 -14.41
CA GLN A 19 -11.09 0.80 -14.64
C GLN A 19 -11.77 0.37 -13.33
N GLN A 20 -12.91 -0.30 -13.44
CA GLN A 20 -13.63 -0.89 -12.32
C GLN A 20 -13.66 -2.41 -12.46
N GLY A 21 -13.49 -3.13 -11.35
CA GLY A 21 -13.50 -4.58 -11.35
C GLY A 21 -12.59 -5.19 -10.28
N HIS A 22 -12.54 -6.51 -10.29
CA HIS A 22 -11.67 -7.31 -9.44
C HIS A 22 -10.55 -7.86 -10.29
N PHE A 23 -9.32 -7.42 -10.05
CA PHE A 23 -8.16 -7.82 -10.82
C PHE A 23 -7.20 -8.65 -10.00
N LYS A 24 -6.51 -9.57 -10.68
CA LYS A 24 -5.43 -10.38 -10.10
C LYS A 24 -4.18 -10.31 -10.98
N THR A 25 -3.02 -10.31 -10.35
CA THR A 25 -1.73 -10.44 -11.04
C THR A 25 -0.68 -11.10 -10.15
N ILE A 26 0.49 -11.38 -10.72
CA ILE A 26 1.72 -11.65 -9.98
C ILE A 26 2.63 -10.43 -10.19
N VAL A 27 2.97 -9.74 -9.10
CA VAL A 27 3.87 -8.58 -9.14
C VAL A 27 5.24 -9.03 -9.66
N GLU A 28 5.84 -8.26 -10.58
CA GLU A 28 7.15 -8.63 -11.10
C GLU A 28 8.19 -8.63 -9.96
N LYS A 29 9.06 -9.64 -9.98
CA LYS A 29 10.01 -9.89 -8.88
C LYS A 29 10.79 -8.64 -8.46
N ALA A 30 11.29 -7.86 -9.43
CA ALA A 30 12.08 -6.66 -9.14
C ALA A 30 11.28 -5.60 -8.36
N GLN A 31 9.98 -5.44 -8.65
CA GLN A 31 9.12 -4.50 -7.92
C GLN A 31 8.69 -5.06 -6.57
N LEU A 32 8.46 -6.38 -6.47
CA LEU A 32 8.19 -7.04 -5.19
C LEU A 32 9.37 -6.87 -4.23
N ASP A 33 10.60 -7.11 -4.71
CA ASP A 33 11.82 -6.92 -3.93
C ASP A 33 11.97 -5.45 -3.49
N SER A 34 11.66 -4.50 -4.38
CA SER A 34 11.67 -3.06 -4.08
C SER A 34 10.63 -2.68 -3.01
N LEU A 35 9.41 -3.25 -3.06
CA LEU A 35 8.38 -3.03 -2.05
C LEU A 35 8.82 -3.55 -0.68
N LYS A 36 9.38 -4.77 -0.63
CA LYS A 36 9.89 -5.37 0.61
C LYS A 36 10.99 -4.49 1.22
N GLN A 37 11.96 -4.06 0.41
CA GLN A 37 13.02 -3.17 0.85
C GLN A 37 12.48 -1.84 1.39
N LEU A 38 11.48 -1.25 0.73
CA LEU A 38 10.86 0.00 1.17
C LEU A 38 10.16 -0.14 2.52
N ILE A 39 9.48 -1.27 2.76
CA ILE A 39 8.86 -1.58 4.05
C ILE A 39 9.91 -1.78 5.15
N GLU A 40 11.01 -2.45 4.86
CA GLU A 40 12.11 -2.65 5.82
C GLU A 40 12.76 -1.32 6.22
N LEU A 41 13.03 -0.44 5.26
CA LEU A 41 13.69 0.85 5.49
C LEU A 41 12.80 1.90 6.18
N SER A 42 11.48 1.76 6.09
CA SER A 42 10.52 2.76 6.60
C SER A 42 10.22 2.63 8.10
N ASN A 43 10.75 1.61 8.78
CA ASN A 43 10.49 1.35 10.21
C ASN A 43 8.98 1.43 10.56
N ILE A 44 8.13 0.81 9.74
CA ILE A 44 6.66 0.86 9.87
C ILE A 44 6.17 0.57 11.29
N LEU A 45 6.79 -0.37 11.98
CA LEU A 45 6.43 -0.74 13.36
C LEU A 45 6.57 0.44 14.34
N GLY A 46 7.52 1.34 14.11
CA GLY A 46 7.77 2.53 14.94
C GLY A 46 6.89 3.74 14.62
N LEU A 47 6.10 3.70 13.53
CA LEU A 47 5.20 4.79 13.17
C LEU A 47 3.95 4.83 14.07
N LYS A 48 3.23 5.95 14.09
CA LYS A 48 1.94 6.04 14.79
C LYS A 48 0.90 5.20 14.03
N ASP A 49 -0.10 4.70 14.76
CA ASP A 49 -1.21 3.96 14.15
C ASP A 49 -2.19 4.87 13.41
N ASN A 50 -2.20 6.18 13.72
CA ASN A 50 -3.15 7.14 13.16
C ASN A 50 -2.46 8.46 12.79
N TYR A 51 -2.76 8.94 11.58
CA TYR A 51 -2.37 10.24 11.05
C TYR A 51 -3.59 10.94 10.43
N SER A 52 -3.61 12.27 10.49
CA SER A 52 -4.68 13.11 9.95
C SER A 52 -4.22 14.53 9.73
N ILE A 53 -4.70 15.17 8.66
CA ILE A 53 -4.62 16.62 8.46
C ILE A 53 -5.97 17.30 8.78
N PRO A 54 -6.00 18.59 9.14
CA PRO A 54 -7.22 19.32 9.49
C PRO A 54 -7.94 19.91 8.25
N VAL A 55 -8.22 19.08 7.24
CA VAL A 55 -8.93 19.47 6.00
C VAL A 55 -10.08 18.50 5.78
N THR A 56 -11.23 18.93 5.26
CA THR A 56 -12.37 18.04 4.97
C THR A 56 -12.23 17.34 3.61
N ASP A 57 -13.01 16.27 3.39
CA ASP A 57 -13.22 15.64 2.08
C ASP A 57 -11.96 15.06 1.40
N HIS A 58 -10.93 14.71 2.17
CA HIS A 58 -9.76 14.00 1.67
C HIS A 58 -9.90 12.47 1.81
N PRO A 59 -9.17 11.68 0.98
CA PRO A 59 -9.20 10.24 1.10
C PRO A 59 -8.54 9.77 2.41
N THR A 60 -9.01 8.62 2.90
CA THR A 60 -8.33 7.86 3.97
C THR A 60 -7.58 6.70 3.36
N TYR A 61 -6.29 6.59 3.64
CA TYR A 61 -5.49 5.42 3.32
C TYR A 61 -5.36 4.52 4.54
N THR A 62 -5.51 3.22 4.34
CA THR A 62 -5.25 2.22 5.38
C THR A 62 -4.17 1.28 4.89
N LEU A 63 -3.00 1.31 5.54
CA LEU A 63 -1.92 0.35 5.29
C LEU A 63 -1.96 -0.73 6.36
N ARG A 64 -1.93 -1.99 5.94
CA ARG A 64 -1.68 -3.12 6.81
C ARG A 64 -0.44 -3.86 6.32
N VAL A 65 0.50 -4.11 7.21
CA VAL A 65 1.68 -4.94 6.97
C VAL A 65 1.67 -6.10 7.97
N GLN A 66 1.77 -7.32 7.44
CA GLN A 66 1.90 -8.56 8.22
C GLN A 66 3.29 -9.13 7.95
N TYR A 67 4.03 -9.43 9.01
CA TYR A 67 5.35 -10.03 8.95
C TYR A 67 5.28 -11.53 9.24
N ASN A 68 6.29 -12.26 8.79
CA ASN A 68 6.39 -13.73 8.95
C ASN A 68 6.56 -14.18 10.41
N ASN A 69 6.94 -13.27 11.31
CA ASN A 69 7.05 -13.51 12.75
C ASN A 69 5.75 -13.16 13.51
N ASP A 70 4.61 -13.21 12.82
CA ASP A 70 3.26 -12.86 13.32
C ASP A 70 3.08 -11.39 13.74
N GLN A 71 4.12 -10.54 13.67
CA GLN A 71 3.95 -9.11 13.91
C GLN A 71 3.07 -8.47 12.85
N GLN A 72 2.21 -7.55 13.27
CA GLN A 72 1.35 -6.78 12.37
C GLN A 72 1.35 -5.31 12.73
N LYS A 73 1.21 -4.47 11.71
CA LYS A 73 0.95 -3.04 11.86
C LYS A 73 -0.21 -2.64 10.98
N THR A 74 -1.14 -1.88 11.54
CA THR A 74 -2.16 -1.18 10.76
C THR A 74 -2.02 0.31 11.00
N ILE A 75 -1.94 1.10 9.93
CA ILE A 75 -1.87 2.56 9.98
C ILE A 75 -3.08 3.11 9.21
N ARG A 76 -3.85 3.98 9.85
CA ARG A 76 -4.90 4.77 9.23
C ARG A 76 -4.42 6.21 9.02
N ASP A 77 -4.42 6.68 7.79
CA ASP A 77 -3.89 7.98 7.43
C ASP A 77 -4.90 8.79 6.61
N TYR A 78 -5.49 9.81 7.23
CA TYR A 78 -6.44 10.69 6.57
C TYR A 78 -5.73 11.89 5.94
N GLY A 79 -5.96 12.11 4.63
CA GLY A 79 -5.36 13.21 3.89
C GLY A 79 -3.84 13.08 3.72
N PRO A 80 -3.37 11.86 3.37
CA PRO A 80 -1.99 11.35 3.55
C PRO A 80 -1.07 12.25 4.40
N GLY A 81 -1.44 12.45 5.66
CA GLY A 81 -0.76 13.33 6.62
C GLY A 81 0.44 12.67 7.31
N GLY A 82 0.70 11.39 7.04
CA GLY A 82 1.84 10.66 7.57
C GLY A 82 3.20 11.16 7.07
N PRO A 83 4.29 10.60 7.61
CA PRO A 83 5.64 10.97 7.24
C PRO A 83 6.02 10.45 5.85
N ASP A 84 7.15 10.92 5.31
CA ASP A 84 7.54 10.67 3.91
C ASP A 84 7.77 9.19 3.61
N GLU A 85 8.29 8.43 4.57
CA GLU A 85 8.47 6.99 4.47
C GLU A 85 7.15 6.25 4.21
N LEU A 86 6.06 6.68 4.87
CA LEU A 86 4.74 6.10 4.68
C LEU A 86 4.16 6.49 3.31
N LYS A 87 4.33 7.75 2.91
CA LYS A 87 3.92 8.26 1.59
C LYS A 87 4.62 7.53 0.44
N LYS A 88 5.91 7.23 0.58
CA LYS A 88 6.67 6.46 -0.42
C LYS A 88 6.06 5.08 -0.65
N ILE A 89 5.63 4.40 0.41
CA ILE A 89 4.95 3.09 0.29
C ILE A 89 3.64 3.24 -0.46
N TYR A 90 2.82 4.25 -0.13
CA TYR A 90 1.58 4.51 -0.85
C TYR A 90 1.83 4.74 -2.34
N HIS A 91 2.76 5.64 -2.68
CA HIS A 91 3.08 5.94 -4.08
C HIS A 91 3.58 4.70 -4.82
N PHE A 92 4.42 3.89 -4.19
CA PHE A 92 4.87 2.63 -4.78
C PHE A 92 3.72 1.66 -5.01
N MET A 93 2.83 1.49 -4.03
CA MET A 93 1.65 0.65 -4.19
C MET A 93 0.69 1.18 -5.27
N PHE A 94 0.52 2.50 -5.38
CA PHE A 94 -0.28 3.10 -6.45
C PHE A 94 0.32 2.84 -7.83
N SER A 95 1.65 2.94 -7.99
CA SER A 95 2.29 2.67 -9.28
C SER A 95 2.14 1.21 -9.71
N LEU A 96 2.04 0.25 -8.79
CA LEU A 96 1.73 -1.14 -9.12
C LEU A 96 0.34 -1.30 -9.78
N ARG A 97 -0.60 -0.39 -9.58
CA ARG A 97 -1.91 -0.45 -10.24
C ARG A 97 -1.82 -0.19 -11.74
N GLU A 98 -0.80 0.56 -12.17
CA GLU A 98 -0.61 0.97 -13.56
C GLU A 98 0.49 0.18 -14.28
N THR A 99 1.45 -0.37 -13.53
CA THR A 99 2.65 -0.99 -14.09
C THR A 99 2.56 -2.51 -14.22
N GLN A 100 1.61 -3.16 -13.55
CA GLN A 100 1.48 -4.62 -13.58
C GLN A 100 0.48 -5.09 -14.63
N HIS A 101 0.63 -6.34 -15.06
CA HIS A 101 -0.28 -6.99 -16.01
C HIS A 101 -1.55 -7.53 -15.32
N TRP A 102 -2.41 -6.63 -14.87
CA TRP A 102 -3.70 -6.95 -14.25
C TRP A 102 -4.64 -7.70 -15.20
N ARG A 103 -5.30 -8.75 -14.70
CA ARG A 103 -6.30 -9.55 -15.42
C ARG A 103 -7.51 -9.84 -14.56
#